data_AF-A0A1U7D9I3-F1
#
_entry.id   AF-A0A1U7D9I3-F1
#
_cell.length_a   1.000
_cell.length_b   1.000
_cell.length_c   1.000
_cell.angle_alpha   90.00
_cell.angle_beta   90.00
_cell.angle_gamma   90.00
#
_symmetry.space_group_name_H-M   'P 1'
#
loop_
_entity.id
_entity.type
_entity.pdbx_description
1 polymer ?
#
loop_
_entity_poly.entity_id
_entity_poly.type
_entity_poly.pdbx_seq_one_letter_code
_entity_poly.pdbx_strand_id
1 'polypeptide(L)' 'MIPHRFRKPLMGIVGALGLTSALGAVFGLWPWSVGGFGALAIWVVGATLVNLLTS' A
#
# COMPACT_ATOMS: atom_id res chain seq x y z
N MET A 1 12.66 15.35 3.03
CA MET A 1 11.38 16.05 2.83
C MET A 1 11.00 15.98 1.36
N ILE A 2 9.93 15.25 1.03
CA ILE A 2 9.39 15.17 -0.32
C ILE A 2 8.34 16.27 -0.49
N PRO A 3 8.34 17.04 -1.58
CA PRO A 3 7.36 18.11 -1.80
C PRO A 3 5.90 17.61 -1.75
N HIS A 4 5.00 18.38 -1.13
CA HIS A 4 3.56 18.05 -0.98
C HIS A 4 2.85 17.61 -2.26
N ARG A 5 3.29 18.09 -3.43
CA ARG A 5 2.75 17.67 -4.74
C ARG A 5 2.87 16.16 -4.99
N PHE A 6 3.80 15.47 -4.35
CA PHE A 6 3.99 14.02 -4.51
C PHE A 6 3.16 13.18 -3.54
N ARG A 7 2.44 13.78 -2.58
CA ARG A 7 1.58 13.02 -1.65
C ARG A 7 0.51 12.20 -2.36
N LYS A 8 -0.19 12.81 -3.32
CA LYS A 8 -1.24 12.17 -4.11
C LYS A 8 -0.73 10.97 -4.93
N PRO A 9 0.33 11.09 -5.75
CA PRO A 9 0.85 9.95 -6.49
C PRO A 9 1.40 8.87 -5.57
N LEU A 10 2.06 9.22 -4.45
CA LEU A 10 2.55 8.23 -3.49
C LEU A 10 1.42 7.45 -2.80
N MET A 11 0.33 8.11 -2.39
CA MET A 11 -0.86 7.42 -1.87
C MET A 11 -1.49 6.50 -2.93
N GLY A 12 -1.47 6.90 -4.20
CA GLY A 12 -1.90 6.06 -5.31
C GLY A 12 -1.06 4.79 -5.46
N ILE A 13 0.27 4.89 -5.32
CA ILE A 13 1.19 3.75 -5.36
C ILE A 13 0.93 2.80 -4.17
N VAL A 14 0.76 3.35 -2.97
CA VAL A 14 0.43 2.55 -1.77
C VAL A 14 -0.87 1.77 -1.97
N GLY A 15 -1.91 2.41 -2.52
CA GLY A 15 -3.17 1.76 -2.85
C GLY A 15 -3.00 0.66 -3.92
N ALA A 16 -2.23 0.92 -4.97
CA ALA A 16 -1.95 -0.07 -6.02
C ALA A 16 -1.22 -1.30 -5.46
N LEU A 17 -0.19 -1.11 -4.62
CA LEU A 17 0.54 -2.20 -4.00
C LEU A 17 -0.35 -3.03 -3.04
N GLY A 18 -1.21 -2.36 -2.26
CA GLY A 18 -2.18 -3.05 -1.41
C GLY A 18 -3.16 -3.89 -2.22
N LEU A 19 -3.66 -3.36 -3.34
CA LEU A 19 -4.51 -4.10 -4.26
C LEU A 19 -3.78 -5.27 -4.91
N THR A 20 -2.52 -5.10 -5.33
CA THR A 20 -1.69 -6.19 -5.87
C THR A 20 -1.52 -7.31 -4.85
N SER A 21 -1.34 -6.97 -3.56
CA SER A 21 -1.26 -7.95 -2.48
C SER A 21 -2.56 -8.78 -2.36
N ALA A 22 -3.72 -8.12 -2.42
CA ALA A 22 -5.01 -8.78 -2.39
C ALA A 22 -5.24 -9.65 -3.63
N LEU A 23 -4.88 -9.14 -4.82
CA LEU A 23 -4.99 -9.89 -6.08
C LEU A 23 -4.09 -11.13 -6.08
N GLY A 24 -2.90 -11.08 -5.48
CA GLY A 24 -2.06 -12.26 -5.34
C GLY A 24 -2.75 -13.42 -4.60
N ALA A 25 -3.63 -13.11 -3.63
CA ALA A 25 -4.46 -14.13 -3.00
C ALA A 25 -5.59 -14.62 -3.91
N VAL A 26 -6.23 -13.73 -4.67
CA VAL A 26 -7.28 -14.07 -5.64
C VAL A 26 -6.77 -15.07 -6.68
N PHE A 27 -5.54 -14.87 -7.17
CA PHE A 27 -4.91 -15.74 -8.17
C PHE A 27 -4.21 -16.96 -7.57
N GLY A 28 -4.30 -17.18 -6.25
CA GLY A 28 -3.76 -18.36 -5.58
C GLY A 28 -2.23 -18.36 -5.38
N LEU A 29 -1.56 -17.20 -5.48
CA LEU A 29 -0.12 -17.09 -5.22
C LEU A 29 0.22 -17.25 -3.73
N TRP A 30 -0.72 -16.90 -2.84
CA TRP A 30 -0.61 -17.11 -1.40
C TRP A 30 -2.01 -17.20 -0.75
N PRO A 31 -2.13 -17.67 0.51
CA PRO A 31 -3.40 -17.73 1.22
C PRO A 31 -4.10 -16.37 1.35
N TRP A 32 -5.43 -16.38 1.42
CA TRP A 32 -6.26 -15.20 1.66
C TRP A 32 -5.86 -14.40 2.90
N SER A 33 -5.45 -15.10 3.97
CA SER A 33 -4.94 -14.46 5.19
C SER A 33 -3.70 -13.62 4.92
N VAL A 34 -2.77 -14.14 4.10
CA VAL A 34 -1.52 -13.46 3.74
C VAL A 34 -1.80 -12.27 2.82
N GLY A 35 -2.63 -12.45 1.78
CA GLY A 35 -2.94 -11.37 0.85
C GLY A 35 -3.73 -10.24 1.48
N GLY A 36 -4.72 -10.57 2.32
CA GLY A 36 -5.52 -9.59 3.07
C GLY A 36 -4.70 -8.86 4.13
N PHE A 37 -3.91 -9.58 4.92
CA PHE A 37 -3.00 -8.96 5.89
C PHE A 37 -1.97 -8.06 5.20
N GLY A 38 -1.35 -8.54 4.11
CA GLY A 38 -0.38 -7.78 3.32
C GLY A 38 -0.98 -6.50 2.74
N ALA A 39 -2.21 -6.56 2.22
CA ALA A 39 -2.92 -5.39 1.70
C ALA A 39 -3.12 -4.33 2.80
N LEU A 40 -3.59 -4.74 3.97
CA LEU A 40 -3.78 -3.84 5.12
C LEU A 40 -2.46 -3.29 5.65
N ALA A 41 -1.43 -4.13 5.75
CA ALA A 41 -0.10 -3.73 6.21
C ALA A 41 0.51 -2.68 5.28
N ILE A 42 0.44 -2.91 3.95
CA ILE A 42 0.88 -1.94 2.95
C ILE A 42 0.11 -0.63 3.09
N TRP A 43 -1.20 -0.70 3.30
CA TRP A 43 -2.03 0.50 3.39
C TRP A 43 -1.70 1.35 4.62
N VAL A 44 -1.60 0.73 5.80
CA VAL A 44 -1.27 1.43 7.05
C VAL A 44 0.16 1.95 7.02
N VAL A 45 1.15 1.08 6.78
CA VAL A 45 2.57 1.46 6.79
C VAL A 45 2.87 2.45 5.69
N GLY A 46 2.36 2.22 4.48
CA GLY A 46 2.54 3.10 3.34
C GLY A 46 1.91 4.48 3.56
N ALA A 47 0.68 4.55 4.07
CA ALA A 47 0.05 5.84 4.38
C ALA A 47 0.81 6.60 5.47
N THR A 48 1.27 5.92 6.52
CA THR A 48 2.09 6.53 7.58
C THR A 48 3.40 7.06 7.02
N LEU A 49 4.12 6.27 6.20
CA LEU A 49 5.37 6.70 5.58
C LEU A 49 5.17 7.91 4.67
N VAL A 50 4.14 7.90 3.82
CA VAL A 50 3.84 9.05 2.96
C VAL A 50 3.53 10.27 3.79
N ASN A 51 2.77 10.12 4.88
CA ASN A 51 2.48 11.24 5.78
C ASN A 51 3.76 11.82 6.39
N LEU A 52 4.65 10.97 6.91
CA LEU A 52 5.92 11.40 7.51
C LEU A 52 6.89 12.03 6.50
N LEU A 53 6.96 11.50 5.29
CA LEU A 53 7.88 11.99 4.25
C LEU A 53 7.41 13.31 3.60
N THR A 54 6.11 13.56 3.67
CA THR A 54 5.47 14.76 3.14
C THR A 54 5.16 15.79 4.23
N SER A 55 5.46 15.50 5.49
CA SER A 55 5.38 16.48 6.59
C SER A 55 6.54 17.46 6.57
#